data_AF-A0A350QS19-F1
#
_entry.id   AF-A0A350QS19-F1
#
_cell.length_a   1.000
_cell.length_b   1.000
_cell.length_c   1.000
_cell.angle_alpha   90.00
_cell.angle_beta   90.00
_cell.angle_gamma   90.00
#
_symmetry.space_group_name_H-M   'P 1'
#
loop_
_entity.id
_entity.type
_entity.pdbx_description
1 polymer ?
#
loop_
_entity_poly.entity_id
_entity_poly.type
_entity_poly.pdbx_seq_one_letter_code
_entity_poly.pdbx_strand_id
1 'polypeptide(L)'
;MSNSMIWTGLFALAVCASSAQAQRGIEAPASRDTIPTFKIDLGGAGEGGLAGACDQQISAHTDADFSGGSFVLQAGFAEQEMAAASYVLPEDVWPIRIDLFEVIVGTQGATTTTTTEWSVTFYEGTPESGIPVFQFSSDGELLPHIVLPPGTSLINVQLLVDPSDPKQIFLQNDGSSTFSVAFRIDKHNSQTQNPCLISPPTCCNAFPTTDTGGLDMPSENWLFAVDCGIFGCAAGWTRFSQLPSICRPSGDWVMRASWTPTNCSDQLGSCCLSDGTCANNTLQSDCESIGGTFGGGGTVCDGGTCDPDDGDVPCCFETTGGCIELSLDNCLAAGGLPGEPGVTCDQQICFPSGAVCLPDGSCLDGLTPEDAASLDGVFLGDGTACVDVFCPQPVGSCCFATGFCLELTENECVEVGAEWGGIGSDCDDLDGNGNADACETVLPPGDLNGDGAINGTDLALLLSVWGTSDPVADIDGNGTVGGSDLTIILSGWTG
;
A
#
# COMPACT_ATOMS: atom_id res chain seq x y z
N MET A 1 71.42 40.88 8.86
CA MET A 1 71.42 39.42 8.65
C MET A 1 70.94 38.76 9.92
N SER A 2 70.00 37.81 9.78
CA SER A 2 69.38 36.99 10.83
C SER A 2 68.40 37.71 11.77
N ASN A 3 67.10 37.56 11.47
CA ASN A 3 66.04 37.62 12.47
C ASN A 3 65.40 36.23 12.54
N SER A 4 65.39 35.67 13.75
CA SER A 4 64.75 34.42 14.13
C SER A 4 63.23 34.55 14.03
N MET A 5 62.59 33.74 13.18
CA MET A 5 61.17 33.42 13.28
C MET A 5 61.04 31.95 13.66
N ILE A 6 60.50 31.73 14.86
CA ILE A 6 60.09 30.43 15.36
C ILE A 6 58.86 30.01 14.54
N TRP A 7 59.02 28.97 13.73
CA TRP A 7 57.93 28.29 13.03
C TRP A 7 57.31 27.28 13.99
N THR A 8 56.22 27.66 14.67
CA THR A 8 55.29 26.69 15.24
C THR A 8 54.47 26.11 14.10
N GLY A 9 54.90 24.95 13.58
CA GLY A 9 54.13 24.18 12.63
C GLY A 9 52.88 23.60 13.31
N LEU A 10 51.74 24.26 13.14
CA LEU A 10 50.45 23.61 13.24
C LEU A 10 50.33 22.68 12.03
N PHE A 11 50.54 21.38 12.24
CA PHE A 11 50.04 20.36 11.34
C PHE A 11 48.51 20.46 11.35
N ALA A 12 47.95 21.18 10.38
CA ALA A 12 46.55 21.06 10.02
C ALA A 12 46.34 19.68 9.37
N LEU A 13 46.21 18.64 10.20
CA LEU A 13 45.45 17.46 9.79
C LEU A 13 43.98 17.89 9.76
N ALA A 14 43.55 18.44 8.62
CA ALA A 14 42.15 18.44 8.24
C ALA A 14 41.78 16.99 7.92
N VAL A 15 41.56 16.19 8.95
CA VAL A 15 40.76 14.97 8.82
C VAL A 15 39.32 15.49 8.72
N CYS A 16 38.77 15.46 7.51
CA CYS A 16 37.32 15.43 7.33
C CYS A 16 36.79 14.17 8.03
N ALA A 17 36.60 14.26 9.34
CA ALA A 17 35.85 13.30 10.13
C ALA A 17 34.39 13.77 10.16
N SER A 18 33.74 13.79 9.00
CA SER A 18 32.29 13.65 8.94
C SER A 18 32.01 12.21 9.37
N SER A 19 31.37 12.00 10.52
CA SER A 19 30.91 10.68 10.96
C SER A 19 29.99 10.08 9.90
N ALA A 20 29.95 8.76 9.73
CA ALA A 20 29.10 8.19 8.69
C ALA A 20 27.60 8.27 9.02
N GLN A 21 27.22 8.48 10.28
CA GLN A 21 25.86 8.93 10.61
C GLN A 21 25.57 10.38 10.21
N ALA A 22 26.58 11.24 10.07
CA ALA A 22 26.42 12.53 9.39
C ALA A 22 26.25 12.39 7.86
N GLN A 23 26.59 11.23 7.30
CA GLN A 23 26.27 10.85 5.91
C GLN A 23 24.94 10.06 5.81
N ARG A 24 24.16 9.92 6.90
CA ARG A 24 22.85 9.24 6.89
C ARG A 24 21.65 10.18 6.71
N GLY A 25 21.87 11.48 6.63
CA GLY A 25 20.88 12.42 6.07
C GLY A 25 20.83 12.38 4.55
N ILE A 26 21.17 11.24 3.91
CA ILE A 26 20.97 11.08 2.47
C ILE A 26 19.49 10.81 2.30
N GLU A 27 18.77 11.92 2.25
CA GLU A 27 17.39 11.95 1.86
C GLU A 27 17.34 11.81 0.35
N ALA A 28 16.73 10.73 -0.08
CA ALA A 28 16.64 10.36 -1.48
C ALA A 28 15.21 10.61 -1.97
N PRO A 29 14.95 11.63 -2.80
CA PRO A 29 13.60 11.85 -3.31
C PRO A 29 13.18 10.69 -4.21
N ALA A 30 12.00 10.14 -3.97
CA ALA A 30 11.33 9.20 -4.88
C ALA A 30 9.90 9.68 -5.12
N SER A 31 9.41 9.46 -6.33
CA SER A 31 8.03 9.80 -6.68
C SER A 31 7.47 8.75 -7.61
N ARG A 32 6.18 8.42 -7.44
CA ARG A 32 5.41 7.65 -8.42
C ARG A 32 3.97 8.14 -8.46
N ASP A 33 3.37 8.08 -9.64
CA ASP A 33 1.95 8.39 -9.84
C ASP A 33 1.05 7.35 -9.17
N THR A 34 1.51 6.09 -9.12
CA THR A 34 0.86 4.99 -8.40
C THR A 34 1.87 4.18 -7.61
N ILE A 35 1.47 3.76 -6.40
CA ILE A 35 2.27 2.91 -5.52
C ILE A 35 1.59 1.54 -5.44
N PRO A 36 2.25 0.47 -5.92
CA PRO A 36 1.71 -0.87 -5.77
C PRO A 36 1.56 -1.23 -4.29
N THR A 37 0.57 -2.07 -4.00
CA THR A 37 0.30 -2.54 -2.64
C THR A 37 0.81 -3.96 -2.48
N PHE A 38 1.58 -4.18 -1.41
CA PHE A 38 2.00 -5.50 -0.96
C PHE A 38 1.19 -5.86 0.27
N LYS A 39 0.08 -6.58 0.04
CA LYS A 39 -0.85 -7.01 1.09
C LYS A 39 -0.40 -8.31 1.71
N ILE A 40 -0.35 -8.33 3.03
CA ILE A 40 0.00 -9.47 3.86
C ILE A 40 -1.17 -9.71 4.79
N ASP A 41 -1.80 -10.88 4.66
CA ASP A 41 -2.90 -11.29 5.53
C ASP A 41 -2.38 -12.18 6.66
N LEU A 42 -2.60 -11.74 7.90
CA LEU A 42 -2.20 -12.44 9.11
C LEU A 42 -3.31 -13.43 9.53
N GLY A 43 -3.54 -14.49 8.73
CA GLY A 43 -4.60 -15.48 8.96
C GLY A 43 -4.12 -16.87 9.45
N GLY A 44 -4.69 -17.37 10.56
CA GLY A 44 -4.50 -18.72 11.11
C GLY A 44 -5.84 -19.43 11.42
N ALA A 45 -6.09 -20.56 10.76
CA ALA A 45 -7.32 -21.34 10.91
C ALA A 45 -7.68 -21.70 12.37
N GLY A 46 -8.86 -21.24 12.82
CA GLY A 46 -9.50 -21.66 14.07
C GLY A 46 -10.81 -20.91 14.33
N GLU A 47 -11.83 -21.60 14.85
CA GLU A 47 -13.14 -21.00 15.12
C GLU A 47 -13.13 -20.00 16.29
N GLY A 48 -13.57 -18.76 16.02
CA GLY A 48 -14.31 -17.91 16.95
C GLY A 48 -13.60 -16.65 17.47
N GLY A 49 -14.29 -15.50 17.36
CA GLY A 49 -13.98 -14.30 18.14
C GLY A 49 -14.56 -12.99 17.59
N LEU A 50 -15.78 -12.63 18.06
CA LEU A 50 -16.47 -11.32 17.98
C LEU A 50 -15.79 -10.19 17.17
N ALA A 51 -16.32 -9.91 15.98
CA ALA A 51 -16.14 -8.64 15.28
C ALA A 51 -16.71 -7.51 16.16
N GLY A 52 -15.84 -6.58 16.60
CA GLY A 52 -16.26 -5.40 17.36
C GLY A 52 -17.09 -4.46 16.49
N ALA A 53 -18.20 -3.96 17.05
CA ALA A 53 -19.22 -3.15 16.38
C ALA A 53 -18.92 -1.64 16.32
N CYS A 54 -17.67 -1.21 16.54
CA CYS A 54 -17.29 0.19 16.43
C CYS A 54 -16.62 0.47 15.07
N ASP A 55 -16.70 1.72 14.59
CA ASP A 55 -16.03 2.13 13.37
C ASP A 55 -14.52 2.14 13.52
N GLN A 56 -13.83 1.68 12.47
CA GLN A 56 -12.38 1.75 12.37
C GLN A 56 -11.91 3.21 12.34
N GLN A 57 -10.86 3.50 13.10
CA GLN A 57 -10.17 4.78 13.14
C GLN A 57 -8.76 4.64 12.56
N ILE A 58 -8.19 5.73 12.07
CA ILE A 58 -6.83 5.76 11.49
C ILE A 58 -5.98 6.74 12.28
N SER A 59 -4.78 6.28 12.69
CA SER A 59 -3.75 7.12 13.27
C SER A 59 -2.55 7.21 12.32
N ALA A 60 -2.19 8.43 11.93
CA ALA A 60 -1.04 8.76 11.09
C ALA A 60 -0.47 10.12 11.50
N HIS A 61 0.85 10.29 11.39
CA HIS A 61 1.51 11.59 11.55
C HIS A 61 1.86 12.25 10.23
N THR A 62 1.81 11.49 9.14
CA THR A 62 2.10 11.96 7.79
C THR A 62 0.82 12.42 7.08
N ASP A 63 0.96 13.41 6.19
CA ASP A 63 -0.08 13.84 5.26
C ASP A 63 0.03 13.18 3.87
N ALA A 64 0.99 12.26 3.70
CA ALA A 64 1.27 11.63 2.42
C ALA A 64 0.13 10.70 1.96
N ASP A 65 -0.12 10.69 0.65
CA ASP A 65 -1.04 9.78 0.01
C ASP A 65 -0.37 8.41 -0.23
N PHE A 66 -0.96 7.35 0.32
CA PHE A 66 -0.43 5.98 0.23
C PHE A 66 -0.71 5.31 -1.13
N SER A 67 -1.41 6.00 -2.04
CA SER A 67 -1.70 5.53 -3.39
C SER A 67 -0.73 6.08 -4.45
N GLY A 68 -0.03 7.18 -4.18
CA GLY A 68 0.82 7.90 -5.13
C GLY A 68 1.39 9.17 -4.49
N GLY A 69 2.53 9.67 -4.97
CA GLY A 69 3.11 10.91 -4.45
C GLY A 69 4.63 10.95 -4.45
N SER A 70 5.16 11.98 -3.77
CA SER A 70 6.59 12.20 -3.56
C SER A 70 6.98 11.97 -2.11
N PHE A 71 8.06 11.23 -1.91
CA PHE A 71 8.54 10.76 -0.62
C PHE A 71 10.04 10.99 -0.50
N VAL A 72 10.52 10.99 0.75
CA VAL A 72 11.93 11.08 1.08
C VAL A 72 12.39 9.74 1.64
N LEU A 73 13.18 8.99 0.87
CA LEU A 73 13.81 7.77 1.36
C LEU A 73 14.88 8.11 2.37
N GLN A 74 14.86 7.43 3.51
CA GLN A 74 15.87 7.54 4.55
C GLN A 74 17.08 6.66 4.19
N ALA A 75 17.78 7.02 3.12
CA ALA A 75 18.94 6.28 2.65
C ALA A 75 20.08 6.43 3.67
N GLY A 76 20.46 5.31 4.28
CA GLY A 76 21.33 5.31 5.45
C GLY A 76 20.78 4.50 6.62
N PHE A 77 19.48 4.19 6.59
CA PHE A 77 18.84 3.32 7.56
C PHE A 77 19.45 1.91 7.54
N ALA A 78 20.07 1.51 8.64
CA ALA A 78 20.85 0.29 8.74
C ALA A 78 20.02 -0.93 9.14
N GLU A 79 20.61 -2.11 9.00
CA GLU A 79 20.04 -3.33 9.59
C GLU A 79 19.91 -3.13 11.10
N GLN A 80 18.84 -3.69 11.67
CA GLN A 80 18.46 -3.60 13.08
C GLN A 80 18.00 -2.22 13.57
N GLU A 81 18.01 -1.19 12.71
CA GLU A 81 17.35 0.08 13.03
C GLU A 81 15.84 -0.02 12.87
N MET A 82 15.11 0.78 13.63
CA MET A 82 13.64 0.79 13.62
C MET A 82 13.10 2.21 13.46
N ALA A 83 12.13 2.35 12.56
CA ALA A 83 11.30 3.52 12.39
C ALA A 83 10.02 3.31 13.20
N ALA A 84 9.65 4.23 14.09
CA ALA A 84 8.44 4.09 14.89
C ALA A 84 7.65 5.38 15.01
N ALA A 85 6.35 5.21 15.21
CA ALA A 85 5.42 6.27 15.57
C ALA A 85 4.63 5.87 16.83
N SER A 86 4.43 6.84 17.72
CA SER A 86 3.55 6.71 18.90
C SER A 86 2.26 7.50 18.67
N TYR A 87 1.14 6.94 19.11
CA TYR A 87 -0.18 7.56 18.99
C TYR A 87 -0.86 7.59 20.35
N VAL A 88 -1.18 8.79 20.81
CA VAL A 88 -1.94 9.01 22.04
C VAL A 88 -3.42 8.97 21.70
N LEU A 89 -4.15 8.06 22.33
CA LEU A 89 -5.58 7.88 22.17
C LEU A 89 -6.34 8.34 23.43
N PRO A 90 -7.64 8.61 23.33
CA PRO A 90 -8.49 8.80 24.51
C PRO A 90 -8.44 7.59 25.46
N GLU A 91 -8.64 7.79 26.76
CA GLU A 91 -8.56 6.70 27.76
C GLU A 91 -9.71 5.67 27.62
N ASP A 92 -10.85 6.13 27.13
CA ASP A 92 -12.14 5.42 26.99
C ASP A 92 -12.20 4.46 25.79
N VAL A 93 -11.31 4.61 24.80
CA VAL A 93 -11.33 3.73 23.61
C VAL A 93 -10.63 2.38 23.83
N TRP A 94 -9.96 2.20 24.97
CA TRP A 94 -9.17 1.01 25.25
C TRP A 94 -10.00 -0.13 25.87
N PRO A 95 -9.67 -1.40 25.59
CA PRO A 95 -8.62 -1.84 24.68
C PRO A 95 -8.96 -1.59 23.20
N ILE A 96 -7.92 -1.58 22.36
CA ILE A 96 -8.06 -1.39 20.91
C ILE A 96 -7.67 -2.67 20.18
N ARG A 97 -8.32 -2.95 19.06
CA ARG A 97 -7.93 -3.97 18.08
C ARG A 97 -7.18 -3.30 16.94
N ILE A 98 -6.02 -3.82 16.55
CA ILE A 98 -5.32 -3.37 15.34
C ILE A 98 -5.88 -4.14 14.15
N ASP A 99 -6.31 -3.42 13.11
CA ASP A 99 -6.89 -4.01 11.90
C ASP A 99 -5.91 -3.99 10.72
N LEU A 100 -5.14 -2.91 10.58
CA LEU A 100 -4.24 -2.69 9.46
C LEU A 100 -3.04 -1.84 9.89
N PHE A 101 -1.85 -2.21 9.47
CA PHE A 101 -0.67 -1.34 9.51
C PHE A 101 -0.10 -1.15 8.12
N GLU A 102 0.29 0.08 7.80
CA GLU A 102 0.84 0.44 6.50
C GLU A 102 2.15 1.22 6.65
N VAL A 103 3.11 0.94 5.78
CA VAL A 103 4.37 1.70 5.67
C VAL A 103 4.84 1.75 4.22
N ILE A 104 5.30 2.91 3.77
CA ILE A 104 5.90 3.08 2.45
C ILE A 104 7.40 2.81 2.50
N VAL A 105 7.84 1.84 1.70
CA VAL A 105 9.25 1.45 1.53
C VAL A 105 9.62 1.62 0.06
N GLY A 106 10.87 1.99 -0.23
CA GLY A 106 11.28 2.16 -1.62
C GLY A 106 12.76 2.06 -1.90
N THR A 107 13.09 2.07 -3.19
CA THR A 107 14.43 2.18 -3.76
C THR A 107 14.56 3.49 -4.54
N GLN A 108 15.78 4.03 -4.64
CA GLN A 108 16.08 5.14 -5.54
C GLN A 108 17.29 4.77 -6.41
N GLY A 109 17.07 4.62 -7.72
CA GLY A 109 18.14 4.31 -8.67
C GLY A 109 18.86 2.99 -8.38
N ALA A 110 18.14 1.97 -7.88
CA ALA A 110 18.72 0.66 -7.63
C ALA A 110 19.20 0.04 -8.95
N THR A 111 20.39 -0.55 -8.96
CA THR A 111 20.97 -1.24 -10.13
C THR A 111 20.68 -2.73 -10.14
N THR A 112 20.06 -3.25 -9.07
CA THR A 112 19.70 -4.66 -8.89
C THR A 112 18.33 -4.75 -8.22
N THR A 113 17.66 -5.89 -8.39
CA THR A 113 16.54 -6.27 -7.53
C THR A 113 17.00 -6.30 -6.08
N THR A 114 16.19 -5.78 -5.17
CA THR A 114 16.48 -5.71 -3.74
C THR A 114 15.52 -6.59 -2.96
N THR A 115 16.03 -7.50 -2.15
CA THR A 115 15.25 -8.27 -1.16
C THR A 115 15.52 -7.74 0.25
N THR A 116 14.48 -7.28 0.95
CA THR A 116 14.58 -6.75 2.31
C THR A 116 13.80 -7.63 3.28
N GLU A 117 14.49 -8.17 4.28
CA GLU A 117 13.86 -8.88 5.41
C GLU A 117 13.48 -7.83 6.46
N TRP A 118 12.26 -7.89 6.99
CA TRP A 118 11.68 -6.83 7.82
C TRP A 118 10.84 -7.40 8.96
N SER A 119 10.69 -6.59 10.02
CA SER A 119 9.82 -6.91 11.15
C SER A 119 8.95 -5.72 11.54
N VAL A 120 7.72 -5.99 11.99
CA VAL A 120 6.83 -4.98 12.59
C VAL A 120 6.55 -5.37 14.03
N THR A 121 6.65 -4.41 14.96
CA THR A 121 6.39 -4.63 16.40
C THR A 121 5.38 -3.61 16.92
N PHE A 122 4.36 -4.08 17.63
CA PHE A 122 3.36 -3.25 18.30
C PHE A 122 3.64 -3.18 19.80
N TYR A 123 3.48 -1.98 20.36
CA TYR A 123 3.75 -1.69 21.76
C TYR A 123 2.51 -1.12 22.44
N GLU A 124 2.25 -1.56 23.67
CA GLU A 124 1.46 -0.82 24.65
C GLU A 124 2.38 0.23 25.29
N GLY A 125 2.08 1.51 25.10
CA GLY A 125 2.94 2.63 25.47
C GLY A 125 3.90 3.06 24.35
N THR A 126 4.93 3.82 24.74
CA THR A 126 6.00 4.28 23.83
C THR A 126 7.00 3.16 23.52
N PRO A 127 7.75 3.19 22.41
CA PRO A 127 8.68 2.11 22.10
C PRO A 127 9.89 2.03 23.07
N GLU A 128 10.21 3.13 23.78
CA GLU A 128 11.31 3.19 24.74
C GLU A 128 10.98 2.50 26.08
N SER A 129 9.77 2.69 26.59
CA SER A 129 9.37 2.26 27.94
C SER A 129 8.19 1.28 27.97
N GLY A 130 7.49 1.14 26.86
CA GLY A 130 6.28 0.33 26.72
C GLY A 130 6.58 -1.16 26.58
N ILE A 131 5.50 -1.94 26.51
CA ILE A 131 5.53 -3.40 26.44
C ILE A 131 5.35 -3.83 24.98
N PRO A 132 6.31 -4.56 24.36
CA PRO A 132 6.10 -5.15 23.05
C PRO A 132 5.11 -6.31 23.17
N VAL A 133 3.97 -6.23 22.48
CA VAL A 133 2.90 -7.24 22.57
C VAL A 133 2.93 -8.21 21.40
N PHE A 134 3.10 -7.70 20.19
CA PHE A 134 3.13 -8.49 18.96
C PHE A 134 4.33 -8.12 18.10
N GLN A 135 4.96 -9.12 17.50
CA GLN A 135 6.03 -8.95 16.53
C GLN A 135 5.82 -9.92 15.36
N PHE A 136 5.85 -9.38 14.15
CA PHE A 136 5.80 -10.11 12.89
C PHE A 136 7.13 -9.92 12.19
N SER A 137 7.68 -11.00 11.63
CA SER A 137 8.97 -10.98 10.93
C SER A 137 8.82 -11.71 9.61
N SER A 138 9.29 -11.10 8.52
CA SER A 138 9.29 -11.77 7.22
C SER A 138 10.20 -13.00 7.26
N ASP A 139 9.67 -14.15 6.86
CA ASP A 139 10.40 -15.43 6.81
C ASP A 139 10.56 -15.97 5.38
N GLY A 140 9.92 -15.31 4.40
CA GLY A 140 9.95 -15.70 2.99
C GLY A 140 9.04 -16.89 2.67
N GLU A 141 8.32 -17.43 3.67
CA GLU A 141 7.40 -18.55 3.51
C GLU A 141 5.95 -18.09 3.74
N LEU A 142 5.63 -17.67 4.98
CA LEU A 142 4.31 -17.18 5.36
C LEU A 142 4.24 -15.66 5.25
N LEU A 143 5.32 -14.99 5.66
CA LEU A 143 5.46 -13.55 5.58
C LEU A 143 6.55 -13.22 4.54
N PRO A 144 6.16 -12.84 3.31
CA PRO A 144 7.11 -12.62 2.23
C PRO A 144 8.03 -11.42 2.50
N HIS A 145 9.26 -11.50 2.02
CA HIS A 145 10.21 -10.38 2.04
C HIS A 145 9.77 -9.28 1.07
N ILE A 146 10.19 -8.03 1.30
CA ILE A 146 9.95 -6.95 0.36
C ILE A 146 10.94 -7.10 -0.80
N VAL A 147 10.42 -7.37 -2.01
CA VAL A 147 11.23 -7.49 -3.23
C VAL A 147 10.88 -6.35 -4.18
N LEU A 148 11.85 -5.49 -4.47
CA LEU A 148 11.69 -4.35 -5.38
C LEU A 148 12.61 -4.48 -6.61
N PRO A 149 12.13 -4.18 -7.82
CA PRO A 149 12.94 -4.28 -9.04
C PRO A 149 14.02 -3.18 -9.10
N PRO A 150 15.02 -3.32 -9.99
CA PRO A 150 15.96 -2.25 -10.30
C PRO A 150 15.23 -0.95 -10.69
N GLY A 151 15.84 0.19 -10.40
CA GLY A 151 15.31 1.53 -10.63
C GLY A 151 14.83 2.20 -9.35
N THR A 152 13.93 3.17 -9.52
CA THR A 152 13.25 3.84 -8.41
C THR A 152 11.86 3.24 -8.26
N SER A 153 11.60 2.62 -7.12
CA SER A 153 10.36 1.91 -6.83
C SER A 153 9.86 2.28 -5.43
N LEU A 154 8.55 2.32 -5.27
CA LEU A 154 7.87 2.48 -3.98
C LEU A 154 6.87 1.34 -3.85
N ILE A 155 6.67 0.86 -2.64
CA ILE A 155 5.65 -0.14 -2.32
C ILE A 155 4.97 0.26 -1.02
N ASN A 156 3.64 0.13 -0.99
CA ASN A 156 2.87 0.21 0.22
C ASN A 156 2.78 -1.18 0.85
N VAL A 157 3.50 -1.39 1.95
CA VAL A 157 3.48 -2.64 2.70
C VAL A 157 2.28 -2.59 3.65
N GLN A 158 1.27 -3.42 3.38
CA GLN A 158 0.04 -3.50 4.17
C GLN A 158 0.01 -4.81 4.96
N LEU A 159 0.06 -4.71 6.29
CA LEU A 159 -0.17 -5.82 7.19
C LEU A 159 -1.62 -5.79 7.65
N LEU A 160 -2.46 -6.59 7.00
CA LEU A 160 -3.86 -6.76 7.33
C LEU A 160 -4.00 -7.86 8.38
N VAL A 161 -4.74 -7.57 9.44
CA VAL A 161 -5.20 -8.60 10.39
C VAL A 161 -6.58 -9.02 9.91
N ASP A 162 -6.75 -10.26 9.44
CA ASP A 162 -8.06 -10.79 9.01
C ASP A 162 -9.06 -10.61 10.16
N PRO A 163 -10.16 -9.86 9.98
CA PRO A 163 -11.21 -9.70 11.00
C PRO A 163 -11.86 -11.02 11.44
N SER A 164 -11.72 -12.07 10.62
CA SER A 164 -12.21 -13.43 10.89
C SER A 164 -11.21 -14.29 11.65
N ASP A 165 -9.97 -13.81 11.87
CA ASP A 165 -8.94 -14.55 12.61
C ASP A 165 -9.31 -14.63 14.11
N PRO A 166 -9.30 -15.82 14.73
CA PRO A 166 -9.53 -15.96 16.18
C PRO A 166 -8.45 -15.29 17.06
N LYS A 167 -7.27 -14.99 16.51
CA LYS A 167 -6.12 -14.36 17.15
C LYS A 167 -5.94 -12.92 16.65
N GLN A 168 -6.93 -12.10 16.96
CA GLN A 168 -6.84 -10.65 16.78
C GLN A 168 -5.71 -10.02 17.62
N ILE A 169 -5.18 -8.91 17.12
CA ILE A 169 -4.17 -8.09 17.82
C ILE A 169 -4.90 -7.10 18.72
N PHE A 170 -5.00 -7.39 20.01
CA PHE A 170 -5.52 -6.44 21.00
C PHE A 170 -4.40 -5.79 21.80
N LEU A 171 -4.45 -4.47 21.93
CA LEU A 171 -3.57 -3.68 22.79
C LEU A 171 -4.37 -3.11 23.97
N GLN A 172 -3.78 -3.17 25.16
CA GLN A 172 -4.33 -2.63 26.40
C GLN A 172 -3.77 -1.24 26.70
N ASN A 173 -4.51 -0.47 27.49
CA ASN A 173 -3.95 0.76 28.05
C ASN A 173 -2.99 0.40 29.19
N ASP A 174 -1.71 0.74 29.05
CA ASP A 174 -0.68 0.60 30.09
C ASP A 174 -0.71 1.74 31.14
N GLY A 175 -1.67 2.66 31.01
CA GLY A 175 -1.81 3.88 31.79
C GLY A 175 -1.21 5.11 31.11
N SER A 176 -0.60 4.98 29.94
CA SER A 176 -0.10 6.10 29.12
C SER A 176 -1.07 6.53 28.02
N SER A 177 -2.14 5.76 27.79
CA SER A 177 -3.09 5.94 26.69
C SER A 177 -2.41 6.04 25.33
N THR A 178 -1.26 5.39 25.18
CA THR A 178 -0.43 5.46 23.98
C THR A 178 -0.25 4.04 23.46
N PHE A 179 -0.34 3.84 22.15
CA PHE A 179 0.28 2.68 21.50
C PHE A 179 1.37 3.16 20.54
N SER A 180 2.29 2.26 20.21
CA SER A 180 3.30 2.54 19.20
C SER A 180 3.45 1.36 18.25
N VAL A 181 3.88 1.67 17.03
CA VAL A 181 4.26 0.66 16.03
C VAL A 181 5.66 0.96 15.51
N ALA A 182 6.48 -0.07 15.38
CA ALA A 182 7.84 0.01 14.88
C ALA A 182 8.04 -0.90 13.67
N PHE A 183 8.57 -0.35 12.58
CA PHE A 183 9.07 -1.08 11.42
C PHE A 183 10.59 -1.19 11.48
N ARG A 184 11.12 -2.41 11.41
CA ARG A 184 12.54 -2.73 11.43
C ARG A 184 12.98 -3.30 10.09
N ILE A 185 14.15 -2.90 9.62
CA ILE A 185 14.88 -3.68 8.62
C ILE A 185 15.72 -4.73 9.36
N ASP A 186 15.36 -6.00 9.23
CA ASP A 186 16.12 -7.11 9.81
C ASP A 186 17.41 -7.32 9.03
N LYS A 187 17.28 -7.34 7.71
CA LYS A 187 18.37 -7.61 6.78
C LYS A 187 18.15 -6.88 5.46
N HIS A 188 19.21 -6.24 5.00
CA HIS A 188 19.29 -5.60 3.71
C HIS A 188 19.70 -6.60 2.63
N ASN A 189 19.40 -6.29 1.38
CA ASN A 189 19.88 -7.07 0.23
C ASN A 189 21.42 -7.04 0.12
N SER A 190 22.03 -5.89 0.43
CA SER A 190 23.48 -5.70 0.47
C SER A 190 23.89 -4.70 1.54
N GLN A 191 24.15 -5.18 2.76
CA GLN A 191 24.65 -4.36 3.86
C GLN A 191 26.17 -4.11 3.78
N THR A 192 26.59 -2.95 4.27
CA THR A 192 27.99 -2.61 4.51
C THR A 192 28.55 -3.33 5.72
N GLN A 193 29.87 -3.58 5.76
CA GLN A 193 30.50 -4.25 6.90
C GLN A 193 30.33 -3.51 8.24
N ASN A 194 30.25 -2.18 8.19
CA ASN A 194 30.02 -1.37 9.37
C ASN A 194 29.13 -0.17 9.01
N PRO A 195 27.82 -0.24 9.29
CA PRO A 195 26.89 0.83 8.96
C PRO A 195 27.19 2.14 9.71
N CYS A 196 27.97 2.11 10.79
CA CYS A 196 28.41 3.30 11.52
C CYS A 196 29.51 4.10 10.80
N LEU A 197 30.17 3.49 9.80
CA LEU A 197 31.28 4.09 9.06
C LEU A 197 30.99 4.26 7.56
N ILE A 198 30.04 3.49 7.02
CA ILE A 198 29.63 3.57 5.62
C ILE A 198 28.12 3.34 5.59
N SER A 199 27.36 4.23 4.98
CA SER A 199 25.91 4.06 4.84
C SER A 199 25.59 2.85 3.94
N PRO A 200 24.51 2.09 4.22
CA PRO A 200 23.97 1.11 3.29
C PRO A 200 23.80 1.72 1.89
N PRO A 201 24.26 1.04 0.82
CA PRO A 201 24.26 1.63 -0.53
C PRO A 201 22.84 1.69 -1.11
N THR A 202 22.50 2.83 -1.72
CA THR A 202 21.20 3.03 -2.41
C THR A 202 21.04 2.24 -3.70
N CYS A 203 22.14 1.85 -4.35
CA CYS A 203 22.13 1.04 -5.56
C CYS A 203 21.41 -0.30 -5.40
N CYS A 204 21.29 -0.77 -4.16
CA CYS A 204 21.16 -2.20 -3.94
C CYS A 204 20.28 -2.52 -2.73
N ASN A 205 19.62 -1.53 -2.11
CA ASN A 205 18.79 -1.70 -0.92
C ASN A 205 17.53 -0.84 -0.99
N ALA A 206 16.50 -1.25 -0.24
CA ALA A 206 15.28 -0.49 -0.03
C ALA A 206 15.26 0.12 1.38
N PHE A 207 14.58 1.25 1.54
CA PHE A 207 14.57 2.03 2.78
C PHE A 207 13.16 2.52 3.13
N PRO A 208 12.85 2.69 4.43
CA PRO A 208 11.63 3.38 4.84
C PRO A 208 11.65 4.84 4.39
N THR A 209 10.47 5.45 4.33
CA THR A 209 10.29 6.80 3.81
C THR A 209 9.70 7.74 4.86
N THR A 210 10.02 9.02 4.72
CA THR A 210 9.30 10.13 5.35
C THR A 210 8.59 10.95 4.28
N ASP A 211 7.61 11.74 4.69
CA ASP A 211 6.94 12.65 3.77
C ASP A 211 7.82 13.84 3.37
N THR A 212 7.26 14.66 2.47
CA THR A 212 7.89 15.88 1.97
C THR A 212 7.27 17.15 2.56
N GLY A 213 6.22 17.01 3.39
CA GLY A 213 5.49 18.12 4.03
C GLY A 213 6.27 18.82 5.13
N GLY A 214 7.21 18.09 5.76
CA GLY A 214 8.04 18.57 6.85
C GLY A 214 7.78 17.81 8.14
N LEU A 215 8.58 18.07 9.17
CA LEU A 215 8.49 17.34 10.43
C LEU A 215 7.52 18.03 11.40
N ASP A 216 6.26 17.62 11.38
CA ASP A 216 5.19 18.18 12.19
C ASP A 216 5.06 17.50 13.55
N MET A 217 5.41 16.21 13.65
CA MET A 217 5.29 15.41 14.87
C MET A 217 6.65 14.92 15.41
N PRO A 218 7.61 15.82 15.73
CA PRO A 218 8.96 15.44 16.14
C PRO A 218 9.01 14.72 17.50
N SER A 219 8.00 14.88 18.34
CA SER A 219 7.94 14.20 19.65
C SER A 219 7.36 12.80 19.55
N GLU A 220 6.63 12.48 18.49
CA GLU A 220 5.92 11.19 18.36
C GLU A 220 6.51 10.30 17.25
N ASN A 221 7.45 10.83 16.47
CA ASN A 221 8.32 10.03 15.61
C ASN A 221 9.60 9.61 16.36
N TRP A 222 9.95 8.34 16.19
CA TRP A 222 11.05 7.69 16.88
C TRP A 222 12.00 7.02 15.90
N LEU A 223 13.27 7.01 16.27
CA LEU A 223 14.30 6.21 15.64
C LEU A 223 14.92 5.30 16.71
N PHE A 224 14.98 4.01 16.45
CA PHE A 224 15.91 3.12 17.13
C PHE A 224 17.20 3.10 16.31
N ALA A 225 18.24 3.77 16.80
CA ALA A 225 19.54 3.77 16.14
C ALA A 225 20.46 2.70 16.73
N VAL A 226 21.20 1.99 15.87
CA VAL A 226 22.23 1.05 16.34
C VAL A 226 23.36 1.80 17.06
N ASP A 227 23.99 1.14 18.04
CA ASP A 227 25.08 1.76 18.82
C ASP A 227 26.35 1.90 17.97
N CYS A 228 26.62 3.14 17.58
CA CYS A 228 27.78 3.54 16.80
C CYS A 228 28.78 4.39 17.63
N GLY A 229 28.63 4.40 18.96
CA GLY A 229 29.47 5.17 19.88
C GLY A 229 29.53 6.66 19.53
N ILE A 230 30.74 7.24 19.53
CA ILE A 230 30.95 8.67 19.21
C ILE A 230 30.70 9.01 17.74
N PHE A 231 30.64 8.00 16.86
CA PHE A 231 30.32 8.18 15.45
C PHE A 231 28.80 8.08 15.20
N GLY A 232 28.06 7.82 16.28
CA GLY A 232 26.62 7.64 16.48
C GLY A 232 25.71 8.85 16.39
N CYS A 233 24.47 8.62 15.93
CA CYS A 233 23.31 9.24 16.55
C CYS A 233 23.09 8.63 17.95
N ALA A 234 22.17 9.18 18.73
CA ALA A 234 21.83 8.62 20.04
C ALA A 234 21.38 7.16 19.89
N ALA A 235 22.15 6.23 20.48
CA ALA A 235 21.88 4.80 20.37
C ALA A 235 20.59 4.41 21.11
N GLY A 236 19.87 3.43 20.56
CA GLY A 236 18.58 3.00 21.07
C GLY A 236 17.45 3.93 20.63
N TRP A 237 16.32 3.86 21.33
CA TRP A 237 15.14 4.66 21.05
C TRP A 237 15.39 6.13 21.36
N THR A 238 15.18 6.99 20.38
CA THR A 238 15.25 8.44 20.53
C THR A 238 14.14 9.10 19.72
N ARG A 239 13.42 10.06 20.33
CA ARG A 239 12.45 10.90 19.61
C ARG A 239 13.16 11.80 18.62
N PHE A 240 12.53 12.11 17.49
CA PHE A 240 13.11 13.02 16.50
C PHE A 240 13.44 14.39 17.11
N SER A 241 12.61 14.90 18.02
CA SER A 241 12.83 16.16 18.75
C SER A 241 14.13 16.19 19.55
N GLN A 242 14.63 15.02 19.96
CA GLN A 242 15.86 14.84 20.73
C GLN A 242 17.05 14.41 19.87
N LEU A 243 16.82 13.99 18.62
CA LEU A 243 17.90 13.69 17.68
C LEU A 243 18.65 14.99 17.31
N PRO A 244 20.00 14.94 17.24
CA PRO A 244 20.76 16.02 16.62
C PRO A 244 20.26 16.29 15.19
N SER A 245 20.22 17.55 14.76
CA SER A 245 19.68 17.93 13.44
C SER A 245 20.30 17.18 12.25
N ILE A 246 21.52 16.67 12.41
CA ILE A 246 22.23 15.91 11.37
C ILE A 246 21.75 14.47 11.21
N CYS A 247 21.01 13.96 12.20
CA CYS A 247 20.46 12.60 12.27
C CYS A 247 18.93 12.60 12.16
N ARG A 248 18.32 13.79 12.16
CA ARG A 248 16.88 13.96 12.23
C ARG A 248 16.33 14.00 10.81
N PRO A 249 15.42 13.08 10.43
CA PRO A 249 14.71 13.18 9.16
C PRO A 249 13.96 14.51 9.03
N SER A 250 13.78 14.96 7.79
CA SER A 250 13.11 16.23 7.48
C SER A 250 11.59 16.16 7.52
N GLY A 251 11.00 14.96 7.43
CA GLY A 251 9.56 14.70 7.49
C GLY A 251 9.16 13.69 8.56
N ASP A 252 7.86 13.49 8.73
CA ASP A 252 7.30 12.43 9.57
C ASP A 252 7.37 11.07 8.86
N TRP A 253 7.44 9.96 9.60
CA TRP A 253 7.46 8.63 8.99
C TRP A 253 6.19 8.38 8.19
N VAL A 254 6.33 7.88 6.96
CA VAL A 254 5.17 7.47 6.15
C VAL A 254 4.71 6.09 6.56
N MET A 255 4.03 6.08 7.70
CA MET A 255 3.37 4.91 8.26
C MET A 255 2.04 5.32 8.91
N ARG A 256 1.07 4.40 8.91
CA ARG A 256 -0.21 4.58 9.59
C ARG A 256 -0.74 3.27 10.15
N ALA A 257 -1.57 3.36 11.16
CA ALA A 257 -2.25 2.21 11.76
C ALA A 257 -3.75 2.46 11.82
N SER A 258 -4.53 1.50 11.31
CA SER A 258 -5.98 1.45 11.48
C SER A 258 -6.33 0.53 12.64
N TRP A 259 -7.23 1.00 13.49
CA TRP A 259 -7.60 0.32 14.73
C TRP A 259 -9.08 0.53 15.06
N THR A 260 -9.66 -0.41 15.80
CA THR A 260 -11.05 -0.38 16.22
C THR A 260 -11.12 -0.45 17.74
N PRO A 261 -11.81 0.48 18.43
CA PRO A 261 -12.08 0.36 19.87
C PRO A 261 -12.83 -0.94 20.19
N THR A 262 -12.61 -1.53 21.36
CA THR A 262 -13.46 -2.66 21.82
C THR A 262 -14.61 -2.22 22.72
N ASN A 263 -14.50 -1.03 23.31
CA ASN A 263 -15.50 -0.48 24.23
C ASN A 263 -16.20 0.70 23.56
N CYS A 264 -17.25 0.45 22.77
CA CYS A 264 -18.04 1.55 22.18
C CYS A 264 -18.98 2.23 23.21
N SER A 265 -19.11 1.71 24.43
CA SER A 265 -20.07 2.21 25.45
C SER A 265 -19.66 3.51 26.13
N ASP A 266 -18.39 3.91 25.99
CA ASP A 266 -17.83 5.07 26.68
C ASP A 266 -17.59 6.26 25.74
N GLN A 267 -18.04 6.19 24.49
CA GLN A 267 -17.99 7.37 23.63
C GLN A 267 -18.87 8.47 24.23
N LEU A 268 -18.29 9.66 24.39
CA LEU A 268 -19.03 10.84 24.77
C LEU A 268 -19.90 11.28 23.61
N GLY A 269 -21.19 11.45 23.87
CA GLY A 269 -22.18 11.89 22.90
C GLY A 269 -23.24 12.76 23.55
N SER A 270 -24.24 13.13 22.76
CA SER A 270 -25.41 13.82 23.28
C SER A 270 -26.26 12.85 24.12
N CYS A 271 -26.80 13.35 25.23
CA CYS A 271 -27.78 12.65 26.05
C CYS A 271 -29.10 13.42 26.06
N CYS A 272 -30.16 12.77 25.59
CA CYS A 272 -31.48 13.35 25.46
C CYS A 272 -32.40 12.96 26.60
N LEU A 273 -32.77 13.92 27.44
CA LEU A 273 -33.72 13.70 28.51
C LEU A 273 -35.17 13.77 28.01
N SER A 274 -36.05 13.06 28.72
CA SER A 274 -37.49 13.02 28.42
C SER A 274 -38.22 14.37 28.51
N ASP A 275 -37.56 15.42 29.03
CA ASP A 275 -38.08 16.79 29.08
C ASP A 275 -37.62 17.68 27.90
N GLY A 276 -36.87 17.10 26.95
CA GLY A 276 -36.33 17.78 25.76
C GLY A 276 -34.98 18.45 25.98
N THR A 277 -34.41 18.36 27.19
CA THR A 277 -33.08 18.89 27.50
C THR A 277 -32.01 17.96 26.94
N CYS A 278 -31.00 18.54 26.29
CA CYS A 278 -29.87 17.80 25.72
C CYS A 278 -28.57 18.13 26.46
N ALA A 279 -27.81 17.10 26.84
CA ALA A 279 -26.50 17.24 27.46
C ALA A 279 -25.39 16.69 26.56
N ASN A 280 -24.48 17.56 26.14
CA ASN A 280 -23.28 17.17 25.39
C ASN A 280 -22.25 16.47 26.27
N ASN A 281 -21.39 15.69 25.62
CA ASN A 281 -20.26 15.02 26.26
C ASN A 281 -20.69 14.14 27.44
N THR A 282 -21.75 13.36 27.26
CA THR A 282 -22.27 12.43 28.28
C THR A 282 -21.91 11.01 27.88
N LEU A 283 -21.56 10.14 28.83
CA LEU A 283 -21.38 8.72 28.59
C LEU A 283 -22.75 8.04 28.38
N GLN A 284 -22.81 6.95 27.61
CA GLN A 284 -24.05 6.19 27.42
C GLN A 284 -24.62 5.71 28.77
N SER A 285 -23.76 5.14 29.62
CA SER A 285 -24.14 4.63 30.94
C SER A 285 -24.69 5.72 31.86
N ASP A 286 -24.07 6.90 31.84
CA ASP A 286 -24.54 8.06 32.60
C ASP A 286 -25.88 8.57 32.06
N CYS A 287 -26.04 8.61 30.74
CA CYS A 287 -27.27 9.03 30.08
C CYS A 287 -28.45 8.13 30.43
N GLU A 288 -28.26 6.81 30.35
CA GLU A 288 -29.27 5.82 30.70
C GLU A 288 -29.59 5.86 32.21
N SER A 289 -28.58 6.11 33.06
CA SER A 289 -28.77 6.19 34.52
C SER A 289 -29.67 7.35 34.97
N ILE A 290 -29.71 8.43 34.19
CA ILE A 290 -30.58 9.59 34.42
C ILE A 290 -31.89 9.51 33.62
N GLY A 291 -32.14 8.37 32.94
CA GLY A 291 -33.37 8.13 32.16
C GLY A 291 -33.41 8.90 30.84
N GLY A 292 -32.26 9.26 30.29
CA GLY A 292 -32.11 9.83 28.96
C GLY A 292 -31.80 8.77 27.90
N THR A 293 -31.99 9.15 26.64
CA THR A 293 -31.63 8.37 25.45
C THR A 293 -30.30 8.89 24.91
N PHE A 294 -29.34 7.99 24.71
CA PHE A 294 -28.02 8.35 24.21
C PHE A 294 -28.03 8.48 22.68
N GLY A 295 -27.52 9.59 22.15
CA GLY A 295 -27.53 9.89 20.71
C GLY A 295 -26.46 9.15 19.89
N GLY A 296 -25.57 8.39 20.53
CA GLY A 296 -24.42 7.75 19.89
C GLY A 296 -23.14 8.57 20.09
N GLY A 297 -21.98 7.92 19.96
CA GLY A 297 -20.68 8.56 20.18
C GLY A 297 -20.39 9.68 19.18
N GLY A 298 -19.85 10.80 19.66
CA GLY A 298 -19.51 11.96 18.82
C GLY A 298 -20.69 12.87 18.44
N THR A 299 -21.93 12.49 18.79
CA THR A 299 -23.10 13.36 18.58
C THR A 299 -23.10 14.57 19.50
N VAL A 300 -23.61 15.70 19.02
CA VAL A 300 -23.72 16.96 19.78
C VAL A 300 -25.12 17.53 19.67
N CYS A 301 -25.62 18.09 20.77
CA CYS A 301 -26.86 18.84 20.86
C CYS A 301 -26.78 20.11 20.02
N ASP A 302 -27.64 20.28 19.01
CA ASP A 302 -27.81 21.59 18.37
C ASP A 302 -28.70 22.50 19.24
N GLY A 303 -28.22 23.70 19.56
CA GLY A 303 -28.97 24.68 20.36
C GLY A 303 -29.33 24.30 21.82
N GLY A 304 -28.90 23.14 22.33
CA GLY A 304 -29.19 22.67 23.71
C GLY A 304 -30.57 22.02 23.89
N THR A 305 -31.29 21.78 22.79
CA THR A 305 -32.52 20.99 22.74
C THR A 305 -32.26 19.74 21.92
N CYS A 306 -32.86 18.62 22.29
CA CYS A 306 -32.86 17.46 21.40
C CYS A 306 -33.82 17.76 20.26
N ASP A 307 -33.27 17.92 19.05
CA ASP A 307 -34.09 17.77 17.88
C ASP A 307 -34.51 16.30 17.80
N PRO A 308 -35.81 15.95 17.75
CA PRO A 308 -36.23 14.58 17.44
C PRO A 308 -35.61 14.04 16.15
N ASP A 309 -35.07 14.91 15.29
CA ASP A 309 -34.50 14.56 13.99
C ASP A 309 -32.96 14.34 14.02
N ASP A 310 -32.25 14.58 15.14
CA ASP A 310 -30.78 14.47 15.27
C ASP A 310 -30.22 13.02 15.33
N GLY A 311 -31.11 12.02 15.27
CA GLY A 311 -30.77 10.60 15.14
C GLY A 311 -31.48 9.92 13.96
N ASP A 312 -32.15 10.72 13.13
CA ASP A 312 -32.85 10.21 11.97
C ASP A 312 -31.87 9.95 10.83
N VAL A 313 -32.05 8.78 10.24
CA VAL A 313 -31.36 8.36 9.03
C VAL A 313 -32.38 8.39 7.89
N PRO A 314 -31.94 8.59 6.64
CA PRO A 314 -32.83 8.48 5.51
C PRO A 314 -33.23 7.02 5.36
N CYS A 315 -34.52 6.71 5.52
CA CYS A 315 -35.04 5.35 5.48
C CYS A 315 -35.69 5.03 4.14
N CYS A 316 -35.02 4.21 3.34
CA CYS A 316 -35.42 3.85 1.98
C CYS A 316 -36.35 2.62 1.97
N PHE A 317 -37.49 2.71 1.27
CA PHE A 317 -38.45 1.60 1.16
C PHE A 317 -38.51 1.04 -0.26
N GLU A 318 -38.07 -0.21 -0.45
CA GLU A 318 -37.94 -0.85 -1.77
C GLU A 318 -39.27 -0.90 -2.54
N THR A 319 -40.38 -1.12 -1.83
CA THR A 319 -41.71 -1.25 -2.46
C THR A 319 -42.23 0.06 -3.05
N THR A 320 -41.85 1.20 -2.47
CA THR A 320 -42.36 2.52 -2.88
C THR A 320 -41.31 3.38 -3.56
N GLY A 321 -40.03 3.05 -3.44
CA GLY A 321 -38.91 3.92 -3.79
C GLY A 321 -38.85 5.20 -2.95
N GLY A 322 -39.65 5.28 -1.88
CA GLY A 322 -39.74 6.46 -1.04
C GLY A 322 -38.67 6.48 0.04
N CYS A 323 -38.22 7.69 0.38
CA CYS A 323 -37.38 7.97 1.53
C CYS A 323 -38.18 8.79 2.56
N ILE A 324 -38.12 8.39 3.83
CA ILE A 324 -38.56 9.22 4.95
C ILE A 324 -37.48 9.20 6.04
N GLU A 325 -37.35 10.30 6.77
CA GLU A 325 -36.40 10.39 7.88
C GLU A 325 -37.01 9.68 9.09
N LEU A 326 -36.28 8.71 9.62
CA LEU A 326 -36.64 7.89 10.77
C LEU A 326 -35.39 7.54 11.54
N SER A 327 -35.49 7.41 12.86
CA SER A 327 -34.40 6.84 13.64
C SER A 327 -34.02 5.45 13.11
N LEU A 328 -32.74 5.08 13.27
CA LEU A 328 -32.20 3.80 12.79
C LEU A 328 -33.08 2.59 13.19
N ASP A 329 -33.47 2.53 14.47
CA ASP A 329 -34.33 1.46 15.00
C ASP A 329 -35.72 1.44 14.36
N ASN A 330 -36.32 2.63 14.15
CA ASN A 330 -37.63 2.74 13.52
C ASN A 330 -37.58 2.40 12.03
N CYS A 331 -36.49 2.75 11.35
CA CYS A 331 -36.28 2.39 9.95
C CYS A 331 -36.24 0.87 9.76
N LEU A 332 -35.42 0.19 10.57
CA LEU A 332 -35.32 -1.27 10.57
C LEU A 332 -36.65 -1.93 10.97
N ALA A 333 -37.33 -1.41 11.99
CA ALA A 333 -38.62 -1.93 12.45
C ALA A 333 -39.73 -1.73 11.40
N ALA A 334 -39.66 -0.66 10.61
CA ALA A 334 -40.56 -0.41 9.48
C ALA A 334 -40.23 -1.27 8.24
N GLY A 335 -39.11 -1.99 8.24
CA GLY A 335 -38.65 -2.80 7.13
C GLY A 335 -38.02 -1.99 5.99
N GLY A 336 -37.55 -0.78 6.28
CA GLY A 336 -36.78 0.05 5.35
C GLY A 336 -35.28 -0.20 5.47
N LEU A 337 -34.53 0.32 4.50
CA LEU A 337 -33.08 0.29 4.45
C LEU A 337 -32.55 1.65 4.96
N PRO A 338 -31.81 1.70 6.09
CA PRO A 338 -31.26 2.94 6.60
C PRO A 338 -30.07 3.41 5.75
N GLY A 339 -30.01 4.70 5.42
CA GLY A 339 -28.86 5.34 4.80
C GLY A 339 -27.88 5.95 5.82
N GLU A 340 -26.94 6.77 5.33
CA GLU A 340 -25.90 7.33 6.19
C GLU A 340 -26.45 8.33 7.22
N PRO A 341 -26.02 8.27 8.50
CA PRO A 341 -26.40 9.25 9.51
C PRO A 341 -26.00 10.68 9.12
N GLY A 342 -26.90 11.64 9.34
CA GLY A 342 -26.69 13.05 9.01
C GLY A 342 -26.92 13.41 7.52
N VAL A 343 -27.34 12.44 6.70
CA VAL A 343 -27.78 12.67 5.32
C VAL A 343 -29.31 12.75 5.29
N THR A 344 -29.87 13.79 4.68
CA THR A 344 -31.33 13.92 4.58
C THR A 344 -31.89 13.07 3.44
N CYS A 345 -33.20 12.80 3.47
CA CYS A 345 -33.87 12.11 2.36
C CYS A 345 -33.81 12.87 1.02
N ASP A 346 -33.52 14.17 1.04
CA ASP A 346 -33.30 14.98 -0.17
C ASP A 346 -31.91 14.75 -0.79
N GLN A 347 -30.97 14.22 -0.01
CA GLN A 347 -29.59 13.94 -0.42
C GLN A 347 -29.34 12.44 -0.66
N GLN A 348 -30.06 11.57 0.04
CA GLN A 348 -29.97 10.13 -0.11
C GLN A 348 -30.59 9.67 -1.43
N ILE A 349 -29.82 8.97 -2.25
CA ILE A 349 -30.33 8.25 -3.42
C ILE A 349 -30.75 6.85 -2.96
N CYS A 350 -32.04 6.58 -2.92
CA CYS A 350 -32.58 5.26 -2.59
C CYS A 350 -32.62 4.39 -3.84
N PHE A 351 -32.02 3.19 -3.76
CA PHE A 351 -32.00 2.18 -4.82
C PHE A 351 -31.45 2.73 -6.17
N PRO A 352 -30.18 3.17 -6.21
CA PRO A 352 -29.60 3.77 -7.40
C PRO A 352 -29.69 2.81 -8.60
N SER A 353 -30.10 3.35 -9.75
CA SER A 353 -30.19 2.61 -11.01
C SER A 353 -29.66 3.46 -12.16
N GLY A 354 -28.88 2.87 -13.05
CA GLY A 354 -28.18 3.64 -14.07
C GLY A 354 -27.49 2.77 -15.12
N ALA A 355 -26.67 3.42 -15.95
CA ALA A 355 -25.91 2.76 -16.99
C ALA A 355 -24.67 2.05 -16.43
N VAL A 356 -24.35 0.90 -17.01
CA VAL A 356 -23.18 0.08 -16.69
C VAL A 356 -22.38 -0.17 -17.96
N CYS A 357 -21.08 0.13 -17.92
CA CYS A 357 -20.15 -0.26 -18.97
C CYS A 357 -19.61 -1.67 -18.70
N LEU A 358 -19.74 -2.57 -19.66
CA LEU A 358 -19.19 -3.92 -19.56
C LEU A 358 -17.75 -3.98 -20.11
N PRO A 359 -16.96 -5.00 -19.73
CA PRO A 359 -15.59 -5.19 -20.22
C PRO A 359 -15.46 -5.33 -21.74
N ASP A 360 -16.53 -5.76 -22.42
CA ASP A 360 -16.60 -5.87 -23.88
C ASP A 360 -16.92 -4.52 -24.56
N GLY A 361 -17.02 -3.43 -23.79
CA GLY A 361 -17.36 -2.09 -24.26
C GLY A 361 -18.85 -1.88 -24.50
N SER A 362 -19.70 -2.88 -24.29
CA SER A 362 -21.15 -2.70 -24.37
C SER A 362 -21.67 -1.93 -23.15
N CYS A 363 -22.84 -1.31 -23.29
CA CYS A 363 -23.50 -0.55 -22.24
C CYS A 363 -24.89 -1.09 -21.97
N LEU A 364 -25.24 -1.27 -20.69
CA LEU A 364 -26.57 -1.70 -20.24
C LEU A 364 -27.21 -0.65 -19.33
N ASP A 365 -28.48 -0.33 -19.58
CA ASP A 365 -29.29 0.64 -18.82
C ASP A 365 -30.03 0.01 -17.63
N GLY A 366 -30.28 0.83 -16.61
CA GLY A 366 -31.22 0.50 -15.53
C GLY A 366 -30.76 -0.62 -14.60
N LEU A 367 -29.45 -0.77 -14.45
CA LEU A 367 -28.84 -1.76 -13.55
C LEU A 367 -28.46 -1.11 -12.21
N THR A 368 -28.43 -1.92 -11.17
CA THR A 368 -27.94 -1.50 -9.85
C THR A 368 -26.40 -1.61 -9.76
N PRO A 369 -25.75 -0.98 -8.77
CA PRO A 369 -24.33 -1.18 -8.52
C PRO A 369 -23.96 -2.66 -8.27
N GLU A 370 -24.87 -3.44 -7.68
CA GLU A 370 -24.66 -4.85 -7.38
C GLU A 370 -24.80 -5.73 -8.65
N ASP A 371 -25.72 -5.37 -9.55
CA ASP A 371 -25.79 -5.96 -10.89
C ASP A 371 -24.53 -5.64 -11.71
N ALA A 372 -24.00 -4.43 -11.60
CA ALA A 372 -22.76 -4.02 -12.27
C ALA A 372 -21.58 -4.90 -11.83
N ALA A 373 -21.41 -5.08 -10.51
CA ALA A 373 -20.38 -5.95 -9.96
C ALA A 373 -20.55 -7.42 -10.40
N SER A 374 -21.79 -7.90 -10.52
CA SER A 374 -22.08 -9.27 -10.96
C SER A 374 -21.77 -9.52 -12.44
N LEU A 375 -21.68 -8.46 -13.24
CA LEU A 375 -21.38 -8.51 -14.68
C LEU A 375 -19.93 -8.11 -15.00
N ASP A 376 -19.07 -7.97 -13.98
CA ASP A 376 -17.72 -7.39 -14.09
C ASP A 376 -17.73 -6.00 -14.75
N GLY A 377 -18.85 -5.28 -14.64
CA GLY A 377 -19.08 -3.98 -15.25
C GLY A 377 -18.86 -2.80 -14.30
N VAL A 378 -18.67 -1.61 -14.89
CA VAL A 378 -18.48 -0.35 -14.17
C VAL A 378 -19.79 0.43 -14.15
N PHE A 379 -20.35 0.65 -12.95
CA PHE A 379 -21.53 1.49 -12.75
C PHE A 379 -21.20 2.96 -12.91
N LEU A 380 -21.96 3.68 -13.73
CA LEU A 380 -21.65 5.07 -14.12
C LEU A 380 -22.38 6.13 -13.29
N GLY A 381 -23.27 5.71 -12.39
CA GLY A 381 -24.01 6.58 -11.48
C GLY A 381 -25.53 6.49 -11.68
N ASP A 382 -26.27 6.91 -10.65
CA ASP A 382 -27.74 6.92 -10.69
C ASP A 382 -28.29 7.87 -11.76
N GLY A 383 -29.33 7.44 -12.46
CA GLY A 383 -30.01 8.20 -13.51
C GLY A 383 -29.20 8.35 -14.80
N THR A 384 -28.01 7.76 -14.91
CA THR A 384 -27.24 7.73 -16.15
C THR A 384 -27.89 6.78 -17.17
N ALA A 385 -27.80 7.15 -18.45
CA ALA A 385 -28.30 6.34 -19.55
C ALA A 385 -27.20 6.07 -20.57
N CYS A 386 -27.21 4.90 -21.19
CA CYS A 386 -26.23 4.43 -22.17
C CYS A 386 -26.10 5.33 -23.40
N VAL A 387 -27.13 6.12 -23.70
CA VAL A 387 -27.11 7.10 -24.79
C VAL A 387 -26.24 8.33 -24.48
N ASP A 388 -26.03 8.62 -23.20
CA ASP A 388 -25.35 9.84 -22.72
C ASP A 388 -23.94 9.56 -22.17
N VAL A 389 -23.48 8.31 -22.24
CA VAL A 389 -22.21 7.83 -21.68
C VAL A 389 -21.40 7.07 -22.73
N PHE A 390 -20.07 7.13 -22.63
CA PHE A 390 -19.16 6.46 -23.55
C PHE A 390 -18.46 5.30 -22.84
N CYS A 391 -18.74 4.07 -23.28
CA CYS A 391 -18.02 2.88 -22.83
C CYS A 391 -16.85 2.59 -23.78
N PRO A 392 -15.59 2.65 -23.31
CA PRO A 392 -14.43 2.36 -24.15
C PRO A 392 -14.50 0.91 -24.64
N GLN A 393 -14.30 0.72 -25.96
CA GLN A 393 -14.26 -0.61 -26.56
C GLN A 393 -12.91 -1.28 -26.27
N PRO A 394 -12.85 -2.59 -26.05
CA PRO A 394 -11.60 -3.32 -25.89
C PRO A 394 -10.79 -3.28 -27.20
N VAL A 395 -9.47 -3.15 -27.06
CA VAL A 395 -8.50 -3.17 -28.17
C VAL A 395 -7.62 -4.40 -28.10
N GLY A 396 -6.95 -4.69 -29.21
CA GLY A 396 -5.65 -5.36 -29.19
C GLY A 396 -5.06 -5.57 -30.58
N SER A 397 -4.07 -6.46 -30.65
CA SER A 397 -3.19 -6.69 -31.81
C SER A 397 -3.89 -7.04 -33.12
N CYS A 398 -3.87 -6.09 -34.04
CA CYS A 398 -4.37 -6.24 -35.39
C CYS A 398 -3.21 -6.53 -36.36
N CYS A 399 -3.13 -7.78 -36.80
CA CYS A 399 -2.02 -8.34 -37.56
C CYS A 399 -2.23 -8.22 -39.06
N PHE A 400 -1.41 -7.38 -39.70
CA PHE A 400 -1.43 -7.22 -41.14
C PHE A 400 -0.57 -8.30 -41.80
N ALA A 401 -0.93 -8.71 -43.01
CA ALA A 401 -0.18 -9.72 -43.79
C ALA A 401 1.30 -9.32 -44.09
N THR A 402 1.70 -8.09 -43.79
CA THR A 402 3.07 -7.58 -43.92
C THR A 402 3.91 -7.78 -42.66
N GLY A 403 3.36 -8.34 -41.58
CA GLY A 403 4.00 -8.42 -40.25
C GLY A 403 3.84 -7.15 -39.41
N PHE A 404 3.18 -6.12 -39.95
CA PHE A 404 2.89 -4.89 -39.21
C PHE A 404 1.72 -5.14 -38.24
N CYS A 405 1.76 -4.51 -37.06
CA CYS A 405 0.74 -4.65 -36.03
C CYS A 405 0.25 -3.29 -35.55
N LEU A 406 -1.05 -3.16 -35.31
CA LEU A 406 -1.67 -2.00 -34.64
C LEU A 406 -2.63 -2.48 -33.56
N GLU A 407 -2.71 -1.79 -32.42
CA GLU A 407 -3.75 -2.05 -31.44
C GLU A 407 -5.05 -1.33 -31.85
N LEU A 408 -6.04 -2.11 -32.27
CA LEU A 408 -7.33 -1.62 -32.77
C LEU A 408 -8.47 -2.36 -32.09
N THR A 409 -9.68 -1.80 -32.16
CA THR A 409 -10.89 -2.58 -31.81
C THR A 409 -11.13 -3.68 -32.84
N GLU A 410 -11.89 -4.71 -32.46
CA GLU A 410 -12.25 -5.82 -33.38
C GLU A 410 -12.80 -5.32 -34.72
N ASN A 411 -13.75 -4.40 -34.66
CA ASN A 411 -14.41 -3.86 -35.85
C ASN A 411 -13.42 -3.10 -36.73
N GLU A 412 -12.59 -2.24 -36.15
CA GLU A 412 -11.58 -1.49 -36.90
C GLU A 412 -10.57 -2.43 -37.55
N CYS A 413 -10.16 -3.50 -36.85
CA CYS A 413 -9.22 -4.48 -37.36
C CYS A 413 -9.77 -5.25 -38.58
N VAL A 414 -11.04 -5.68 -38.49
CA VAL A 414 -11.75 -6.32 -39.60
C VAL A 414 -11.96 -5.34 -40.76
N GLU A 415 -12.27 -4.07 -40.49
CA GLU A 415 -12.48 -3.05 -41.51
C GLU A 415 -11.21 -2.76 -42.33
N VAL A 416 -10.03 -2.78 -41.69
CA VAL A 416 -8.75 -2.60 -42.39
C VAL A 416 -8.21 -3.90 -43.02
N GLY A 417 -8.93 -5.01 -42.88
CA GLY A 417 -8.62 -6.29 -43.50
C GLY A 417 -7.42 -7.02 -42.91
N ALA A 418 -7.14 -6.77 -41.63
CA ALA A 418 -6.10 -7.47 -40.86
C ALA A 418 -6.74 -8.51 -39.91
N GLU A 419 -5.91 -9.39 -39.36
CA GLU A 419 -6.34 -10.48 -38.48
C GLU A 419 -6.28 -10.05 -37.02
N TRP A 420 -7.36 -10.30 -36.27
CA TRP A 420 -7.49 -9.85 -34.89
C TRP A 420 -6.98 -10.95 -33.92
N GLY A 421 -5.90 -10.68 -33.18
CA GLY A 421 -5.31 -11.51 -32.12
C GLY A 421 -6.12 -11.74 -30.82
N GLY A 422 -7.29 -11.10 -30.64
CA GLY A 422 -8.18 -11.27 -29.48
C GLY A 422 -7.88 -10.38 -28.27
N ILE A 423 -8.92 -10.02 -27.50
CA ILE A 423 -8.90 -8.96 -26.46
C ILE A 423 -7.67 -9.06 -25.55
N GLY A 424 -6.95 -7.95 -25.40
CA GLY A 424 -5.79 -7.83 -24.50
C GLY A 424 -4.47 -8.36 -25.07
N SER A 425 -4.43 -8.81 -26.32
CA SER A 425 -3.17 -9.01 -27.04
C SER A 425 -2.59 -7.67 -27.53
N ASP A 426 -1.26 -7.56 -27.57
CA ASP A 426 -0.52 -6.35 -27.90
C ASP A 426 0.38 -6.55 -29.13
N CYS A 427 1.00 -5.46 -29.56
CA CYS A 427 1.90 -5.44 -30.71
C CYS A 427 3.38 -5.52 -30.33
N ASP A 428 3.70 -6.17 -29.21
CA ASP A 428 5.08 -6.32 -28.75
C ASP A 428 5.86 -7.30 -29.65
N ASP A 429 7.12 -6.94 -29.94
CA ASP A 429 8.10 -7.71 -30.71
C ASP A 429 9.25 -8.04 -29.74
N LEU A 430 9.12 -9.16 -29.00
CA LEU A 430 10.07 -9.50 -27.94
C LEU A 430 11.34 -10.15 -28.48
N ASP A 431 11.27 -10.76 -29.66
CA ASP A 431 12.42 -11.39 -30.31
C ASP A 431 13.23 -10.44 -31.23
N GLY A 432 12.68 -9.25 -31.50
CA GLY A 432 13.31 -8.16 -32.24
C GLY A 432 13.41 -8.42 -33.74
N ASN A 433 12.61 -9.33 -34.29
CA ASN A 433 12.68 -9.72 -35.69
C ASN A 433 11.93 -8.76 -36.64
N GLY A 434 11.18 -7.81 -36.08
CA GLY A 434 10.43 -6.79 -36.80
C GLY A 434 8.96 -7.13 -37.06
N ASN A 435 8.47 -8.27 -36.57
CA ASN A 435 7.06 -8.61 -36.49
C ASN A 435 6.63 -8.66 -35.01
N ALA A 436 5.40 -8.30 -34.71
CA ALA A 436 4.88 -8.51 -33.35
C ALA A 436 4.66 -10.00 -33.09
N ASP A 437 5.00 -10.49 -31.90
CA ASP A 437 4.91 -11.89 -31.49
C ASP A 437 3.49 -12.44 -31.64
N ALA A 438 2.49 -11.61 -31.34
CA ALA A 438 1.07 -11.94 -31.50
C ALA A 438 0.65 -12.16 -32.98
N CYS A 439 1.45 -11.67 -33.92
CA CYS A 439 1.24 -11.79 -35.37
C CYS A 439 2.08 -12.90 -36.01
N GLU A 440 2.81 -13.66 -35.21
CA GLU A 440 3.63 -14.76 -35.67
C GLU A 440 2.89 -16.09 -35.54
N THR A 441 3.06 -16.95 -36.54
CA THR A 441 2.66 -18.35 -36.40
C THR A 441 3.65 -19.00 -35.44
N VAL A 442 3.30 -19.09 -34.15
CA VAL A 442 4.09 -19.68 -33.06
C VAL A 442 4.92 -20.86 -33.57
N LEU A 443 6.19 -20.59 -33.88
CA LEU A 443 7.17 -21.63 -34.16
C LEU A 443 7.52 -22.26 -32.81
N PRO A 444 7.57 -23.60 -32.72
CA PRO A 444 7.91 -24.24 -31.45
C PRO A 444 9.31 -23.78 -31.01
N PRO A 445 9.51 -23.43 -29.72
CA PRO A 445 10.81 -23.01 -29.21
C PRO A 445 11.91 -24.02 -29.58
N GLY A 446 12.88 -23.59 -30.38
CA GLY A 446 13.96 -24.43 -30.91
C GLY A 446 13.92 -24.70 -32.42
N ASP A 447 12.89 -24.24 -33.16
CA ASP A 447 12.91 -24.20 -34.63
C ASP A 447 13.63 -22.94 -35.11
N LEU A 448 14.96 -23.03 -35.19
CA LEU A 448 15.83 -21.88 -35.49
C LEU A 448 15.82 -21.48 -36.97
N ASN A 449 15.28 -22.34 -37.84
CA ASN A 449 15.25 -22.08 -39.28
C ASN A 449 13.83 -21.79 -39.82
N GLY A 450 12.80 -21.97 -38.99
CA GLY A 450 11.40 -21.62 -39.26
C GLY A 450 10.72 -22.56 -40.25
N ASP A 451 11.16 -23.82 -40.34
CA ASP A 451 10.55 -24.82 -41.24
C ASP A 451 9.40 -25.61 -40.60
N GLY A 452 9.07 -25.32 -39.35
CA GLY A 452 8.05 -25.97 -38.56
C GLY A 452 8.50 -27.28 -37.91
N ALA A 453 9.80 -27.62 -37.95
CA ALA A 453 10.33 -28.86 -37.39
C ALA A 453 11.66 -28.65 -36.63
N ILE A 454 11.72 -29.07 -35.37
CA ILE A 454 12.94 -29.05 -34.56
C ILE A 454 13.77 -30.30 -34.87
N ASN A 455 14.83 -30.15 -35.66
CA ASN A 455 15.63 -31.25 -36.17
C ASN A 455 17.15 -30.96 -36.22
N GLY A 456 17.89 -31.82 -36.92
CA GLY A 456 19.35 -31.72 -37.06
C GLY A 456 19.83 -30.42 -37.70
N THR A 457 18.97 -29.72 -38.44
CA THR A 457 19.25 -28.42 -39.06
C THR A 457 19.29 -27.32 -38.00
N ASP A 458 18.33 -27.30 -37.07
CA ASP A 458 18.27 -26.34 -35.96
C ASP A 458 19.41 -26.56 -34.98
N LEU A 459 19.70 -27.83 -34.67
CA LEU A 459 20.86 -28.17 -33.85
C LEU A 459 22.17 -27.68 -34.48
N ALA A 460 22.31 -27.78 -35.81
CA ALA A 460 23.50 -27.28 -36.48
C ALA A 460 23.61 -25.75 -36.43
N LEU A 461 22.47 -25.04 -36.50
CA LEU A 461 22.42 -23.58 -36.33
C LEU A 461 22.82 -23.17 -34.92
N LEU A 462 22.24 -23.80 -33.89
CA LEU A 462 22.60 -23.55 -32.48
C LEU A 462 24.09 -23.76 -32.22
N LEU A 463 24.65 -24.87 -32.71
CA LEU A 463 26.07 -25.19 -32.55
C LEU A 463 27.00 -24.23 -33.33
N SER A 464 26.50 -23.56 -34.37
CA SER A 464 27.29 -22.63 -35.18
C SER A 464 27.58 -21.30 -34.46
N VAL A 465 26.72 -20.92 -33.51
CA VAL A 465 26.81 -19.68 -32.73
C VAL A 465 27.03 -19.95 -31.22
N TRP A 466 27.56 -21.13 -30.89
CA TRP A 466 27.81 -21.55 -29.51
C TRP A 466 28.70 -20.57 -28.73
N GLY A 467 28.27 -20.18 -27.53
CA GLY A 467 28.98 -19.26 -26.65
C GLY A 467 28.91 -17.78 -27.06
N THR A 468 28.00 -17.44 -27.99
CA THR A 468 27.67 -16.04 -28.34
C THR A 468 26.39 -15.60 -27.62
N SER A 469 26.01 -14.33 -27.79
CA SER A 469 24.72 -13.77 -27.33
C SER A 469 23.75 -13.59 -28.51
N ASP A 470 23.73 -14.55 -29.43
CA ASP A 470 22.83 -14.52 -30.59
C ASP A 470 21.39 -14.65 -30.10
N PRO A 471 20.52 -13.64 -30.31
CA PRO A 471 19.19 -13.60 -29.72
C PRO A 471 18.26 -14.69 -30.27
N VAL A 472 18.54 -15.23 -31.46
CA VAL A 472 17.71 -16.29 -32.07
C VAL A 472 18.07 -17.66 -31.49
N ALA A 473 19.34 -17.87 -31.14
CA ALA A 473 19.80 -19.14 -30.57
C ALA A 473 19.87 -19.17 -29.03
N ASP A 474 19.67 -18.03 -28.36
CA ASP A 474 19.55 -17.87 -26.89
C ASP A 474 18.08 -18.08 -26.48
N ILE A 475 17.61 -19.32 -26.63
CA ILE A 475 16.21 -19.73 -26.53
C ILE A 475 15.68 -19.54 -25.10
N ASP A 476 16.53 -19.62 -24.07
CA ASP A 476 16.14 -19.37 -22.67
C ASP A 476 16.35 -17.91 -22.22
N GLY A 477 16.86 -17.05 -23.10
CA GLY A 477 17.08 -15.62 -22.86
C GLY A 477 18.12 -15.32 -21.77
N ASN A 478 19.03 -16.25 -21.47
CA ASN A 478 20.03 -16.05 -20.41
C ASN A 478 21.23 -15.17 -20.84
N GLY A 479 21.26 -14.74 -22.11
CA GLY A 479 22.28 -13.91 -22.71
C GLY A 479 23.48 -14.69 -23.26
N THR A 480 23.41 -16.03 -23.32
CA THR A 480 24.49 -16.89 -23.83
C THR A 480 23.97 -18.22 -24.40
N VAL A 481 24.19 -18.43 -25.70
CA VAL A 481 23.90 -19.70 -26.38
C VAL A 481 24.76 -20.83 -25.80
N GLY A 482 24.14 -21.76 -25.09
CA GLY A 482 24.84 -22.81 -24.36
C GLY A 482 24.02 -24.07 -24.09
N GLY A 483 24.37 -24.76 -23.00
CA GLY A 483 23.78 -26.05 -22.65
C GLY A 483 22.29 -25.98 -22.32
N SER A 484 21.83 -24.83 -21.82
CA SER A 484 20.43 -24.56 -21.52
C SER A 484 19.58 -24.53 -22.79
N ASP A 485 20.03 -23.80 -23.81
CA ASP A 485 19.39 -23.70 -25.13
C ASP A 485 19.40 -25.03 -25.86
N LEU A 486 20.52 -25.76 -25.79
CA LEU A 486 20.61 -27.12 -26.31
C LEU A 486 19.57 -28.04 -25.68
N THR A 487 19.26 -27.85 -24.39
CA THR A 487 18.26 -28.67 -23.69
C THR A 487 16.86 -28.38 -24.23
N ILE A 488 16.57 -27.15 -24.63
CA ILE A 488 15.31 -26.76 -25.25
C ILE A 488 15.14 -27.44 -26.61
N ILE A 489 16.15 -27.34 -27.51
CA ILE A 489 16.12 -28.05 -28.81
C ILE A 489 15.92 -29.56 -28.65
N LEU A 490 16.66 -30.19 -27.72
CA LEU A 490 16.54 -31.64 -27.53
C LEU A 490 15.20 -32.05 -26.89
N SER A 491 14.60 -31.19 -26.08
CA SER A 491 13.29 -31.44 -25.47
C SER A 491 12.13 -31.28 -26.45
N GLY A 492 12.26 -30.39 -27.44
CA GLY A 492 11.28 -30.12 -28.48
C GLY A 492 11.44 -30.95 -29.76
N TRP A 493 12.38 -31.90 -29.81
CA TRP A 493 12.76 -32.62 -31.02
C TRP A 493 11.57 -33.26 -31.77
N THR A 494 11.38 -32.89 -33.04
CA THR A 494 10.24 -33.38 -33.84
C THR A 494 10.63 -34.38 -34.93
N GLY A 495 11.92 -34.56 -35.25
CA GLY A 495 12.35 -35.60 -36.20
C GLY A 495 13.66 -35.34 -36.90
#